data_AF-A0A0N1LK01-F1
#
_entry.id   AF-A0A0N1LK01-F1
#
_cell.length_a   1.000
_cell.length_b   1.000
_cell.length_c   1.000
_cell.angle_alpha   90.00
_cell.angle_beta   90.00
_cell.angle_gamma   90.00
#
_symmetry.space_group_name_H-M   'P 1'
#
loop_
_entity.id
_entity.type
_entity.pdbx_description
1 polymer ?
#
loop_
_entity_poly.entity_id
_entity_poly.type
_entity_poly.pdbx_seq_one_letter_code
_entity_poly.pdbx_strand_id
1 'polypeptide(L)'
;MTSTLDYIADKVDGKEPAGAPRGSAAASATAKLEVRSPAGGWVTKWTKSLVNEVAPVYVVVAPEGKAFATFDNWYSVGFGPSAIVVYNGSGVATKAFALDSIFPDWFVSALSRSVSSIQWRGQPRLSGDGTEVLVPIDLPELERTPGQSGPQLELRIRLADAAIVGLDDAAWRDALRNAAKVAHEQCIAKLAETEAWNAPISAPVKWDEVAWHHYLNEIGFRTVPGAIGDDGPVIGTTVLRPGNASDFRASLKWLQEAVTERSFSPGYDIRVIGSPDMQSLGARIVEIAARIKPKRLTGVRFIIVADPATGPAIETALSRTGATVTIMDPNRQIPQIPGRMDKTTESERPICRAPTG
;
A
#
# COMPACT_ATOMS: atom_id res chain seq x y z
N MET A 1 23.71 -10.93 1.61
CA MET A 1 22.52 -10.54 0.83
C MET A 1 22.99 -9.87 -0.45
N THR A 2 22.55 -10.31 -1.63
CA THR A 2 22.95 -9.74 -2.92
C THR A 2 22.04 -8.58 -3.37
N SER A 3 20.73 -8.67 -3.13
CA SER A 3 19.78 -7.57 -3.34
C SER A 3 18.50 -7.79 -2.52
N THR A 4 17.71 -6.72 -2.31
CA THR A 4 16.38 -6.80 -1.66
C THR A 4 15.35 -7.51 -2.51
N LEU A 5 15.42 -7.37 -3.84
CA LEU A 5 14.52 -8.05 -4.75
C LEU A 5 14.76 -9.56 -4.76
N ASP A 6 16.02 -9.99 -4.71
CA ASP A 6 16.39 -11.41 -4.67
C ASP A 6 15.84 -12.07 -3.40
N TYR A 7 15.89 -11.35 -2.27
CA TYR A 7 15.37 -11.83 -1.01
C TYR A 7 13.85 -12.04 -1.05
N ILE A 8 13.11 -11.05 -1.56
CA ILE A 8 11.65 -11.13 -1.67
C ILE A 8 11.25 -12.23 -2.64
N ALA A 9 11.89 -12.29 -3.81
CA ALA A 9 11.64 -13.34 -4.80
C ALA A 9 11.89 -14.74 -4.21
N ASP A 10 13.04 -14.95 -3.55
CA ASP A 10 13.35 -16.22 -2.89
C ASP A 10 12.30 -16.60 -1.84
N LYS A 11 11.82 -15.64 -1.03
CA LYS A 11 10.75 -15.90 -0.04
C LYS A 11 9.42 -16.26 -0.68
N VAL A 12 9.03 -15.58 -1.77
CA VAL A 12 7.82 -15.92 -2.53
C VAL A 12 7.93 -17.33 -3.11
N ASP A 13 9.12 -17.71 -3.59
CA ASP A 13 9.39 -19.03 -4.16
C ASP A 13 9.67 -20.12 -3.09
N GLY A 14 9.63 -19.77 -1.80
CA GLY A 14 9.92 -20.70 -0.69
C GLY A 14 11.36 -21.20 -0.64
N LYS A 15 12.31 -20.45 -1.20
CA LYS A 15 13.73 -20.78 -1.28
C LYS A 15 14.50 -20.22 -0.09
N GLU A 16 15.30 -21.09 0.54
CA GLU A 16 16.18 -20.74 1.67
C GLU A 16 17.65 -21.13 1.40
N PRO A 17 18.64 -20.37 1.92
CA PRO A 17 18.48 -19.09 2.62
C PRO A 17 18.16 -17.94 1.65
N ALA A 18 17.07 -17.22 1.91
CA ALA A 18 16.56 -16.21 0.99
C ALA A 18 17.57 -15.06 0.77
N GLY A 19 17.78 -14.65 -0.49
CA GLY A 19 18.64 -13.52 -0.86
C GLY A 19 20.14 -13.74 -0.56
N ALA A 20 20.55 -14.96 -0.21
CA ALA A 20 21.93 -15.30 0.06
C ALA A 20 22.73 -15.45 -1.25
N PRO A 21 24.03 -15.07 -1.29
CA PRO A 21 24.88 -15.36 -2.43
C PRO A 21 24.88 -16.85 -2.76
N ARG A 22 24.93 -17.20 -4.05
CA ARG A 22 24.94 -18.60 -4.50
C ARG A 22 26.05 -19.39 -3.79
N GLY A 23 25.67 -20.47 -3.11
CA GLY A 23 26.59 -21.32 -2.34
C GLY A 23 26.81 -20.90 -0.87
N SER A 24 26.17 -19.82 -0.41
CA SER A 24 26.16 -19.44 1.00
C SER A 24 25.19 -20.32 1.79
N ALA A 25 25.65 -20.89 2.90
CA ALA A 25 24.82 -21.56 3.89
C ALA A 25 24.34 -20.61 5.02
N ALA A 26 24.74 -19.34 5.00
CA ALA A 26 24.36 -18.37 6.03
C ALA A 26 22.87 -18.00 5.89
N ALA A 27 22.06 -18.47 6.84
CA ALA A 27 20.63 -18.18 6.96
C ALA A 27 20.30 -17.09 7.99
N SER A 28 21.33 -16.47 8.58
CA SER A 28 21.17 -15.51 9.67
C SER A 28 22.22 -14.41 9.61
N ALA A 29 21.91 -13.26 10.19
CA ALA A 29 22.86 -12.20 10.42
C ALA A 29 23.98 -12.64 11.39
N THR A 30 25.16 -12.04 11.25
CA THR A 30 26.29 -12.24 12.17
C THR A 30 26.53 -10.96 12.96
N ALA A 31 26.80 -11.08 14.26
CA ALA A 31 27.20 -10.00 15.13
C ALA A 31 28.61 -10.23 15.68
N LYS A 32 29.31 -9.12 15.93
CA LYS A 32 30.62 -9.05 16.60
C LYS A 32 30.52 -8.03 17.72
N LEU A 33 30.83 -8.44 18.95
CA LEU A 33 30.90 -7.53 20.09
C LEU A 33 32.36 -7.23 20.42
N GLU A 34 32.68 -5.94 20.53
CA GLU A 34 33.99 -5.46 20.92
C GLU A 34 33.88 -4.56 22.15
N VAL A 35 34.85 -4.67 23.05
CA VAL A 35 34.97 -3.82 24.23
C VAL A 35 36.30 -3.11 24.21
N ARG A 36 36.30 -1.83 24.58
CA ARG A 36 37.52 -1.04 24.67
C ARG A 36 38.32 -1.46 25.91
N SER A 37 39.57 -1.85 25.71
CA SER A 37 40.49 -2.19 26.78
C SER A 37 40.98 -0.95 27.53
N PRO A 38 41.49 -1.09 28.76
CA PRO A 38 42.12 0.01 29.49
C PRO A 38 43.30 0.65 28.74
N ALA A 39 43.99 -0.13 27.89
CA ALA A 39 45.07 0.34 27.02
C ALA A 39 44.57 1.10 25.76
N GLY A 40 43.25 1.28 25.61
CA GLY A 40 42.63 2.09 24.56
C GLY A 40 42.27 1.36 23.28
N GLY A 41 42.69 0.11 23.09
CA GLY A 41 42.39 -0.73 21.93
C GLY A 41 41.05 -1.49 22.03
N TRP A 42 40.49 -1.92 20.91
CA TRP A 42 39.28 -2.77 20.89
C TRP A 42 39.65 -4.25 20.99
N VAL A 43 38.96 -4.98 21.85
CA VAL A 43 39.11 -6.43 22.01
C VAL A 43 37.78 -7.09 21.67
N THR A 44 37.82 -8.02 20.72
CA THR A 44 36.65 -8.83 20.38
C THR A 44 36.31 -9.76 21.55
N LYS A 45 35.10 -9.63 22.08
CA LYS A 45 34.57 -10.56 23.10
C LYS A 45 34.02 -11.83 22.46
N TRP A 46 33.28 -11.70 21.36
CA TRP A 46 32.74 -12.81 20.60
C TRP A 46 32.27 -12.37 19.21
N THR A 47 32.11 -13.37 18.34
CA THR A 47 31.42 -13.28 17.04
C THR A 47 30.42 -14.44 16.96
N LYS A 48 29.15 -14.16 16.70
CA LYS A 48 28.07 -15.17 16.66
C LYS A 48 27.00 -14.85 15.63
N SER A 49 26.30 -15.89 15.18
CA SER A 49 25.04 -15.76 14.46
C SER A 49 23.95 -15.21 15.38
N LEU A 50 23.14 -14.30 14.86
CA LEU A 50 21.92 -13.78 15.48
C LEU A 50 20.72 -14.66 15.12
N VAL A 51 19.62 -14.50 15.85
CA VAL A 51 18.32 -15.08 15.46
C VAL A 51 17.70 -14.32 14.29
N ASN A 52 18.06 -13.04 14.14
CA ASN A 52 17.67 -12.23 13.00
C ASN A 52 18.17 -12.84 11.69
N GLU A 53 17.25 -13.14 10.77
CA GLU A 53 17.57 -13.69 9.43
C GLU A 53 18.42 -12.69 8.61
N VAL A 54 18.09 -11.39 8.72
CA VAL A 54 18.81 -10.28 8.11
C VAL A 54 19.26 -9.31 9.18
N ALA A 55 20.31 -8.53 8.90
CA ALA A 55 20.87 -7.59 9.86
C ALA A 55 19.78 -6.70 10.50
N PRO A 56 19.80 -6.55 11.84
CA PRO A 56 18.83 -5.71 12.51
C PRO A 56 19.01 -4.23 12.17
N VAL A 57 17.93 -3.47 12.21
CA VAL A 57 17.96 -2.01 11.92
C VAL A 57 18.63 -1.25 13.05
N TYR A 58 18.43 -1.71 14.28
CA TYR A 58 18.91 -1.00 15.47
C TYR A 58 19.39 -1.98 16.55
N VAL A 59 20.33 -1.54 17.37
CA VAL A 59 20.85 -2.29 18.50
C VAL A 59 21.10 -1.38 19.69
N VAL A 60 20.76 -1.86 20.88
CA VAL A 60 21.09 -1.22 22.16
C VAL A 60 21.96 -2.18 22.95
N VAL A 61 23.13 -1.73 23.40
CA VAL A 61 24.11 -2.58 24.09
C VAL A 61 24.34 -2.06 25.50
N ALA A 62 24.08 -2.90 26.50
CA ALA A 62 24.31 -2.59 27.91
C ALA A 62 25.80 -2.30 28.19
N PRO A 63 26.13 -1.59 29.28
CA PRO A 63 27.52 -1.33 29.67
C PRO A 63 28.36 -2.61 29.67
N GLU A 64 29.58 -2.49 29.14
CA GLU A 64 30.53 -3.60 28.98
C GLU A 64 30.04 -4.78 28.12
N GLY A 65 28.91 -4.61 27.42
CA GLY A 65 28.29 -5.66 26.62
C GLY A 65 27.74 -6.82 27.46
N LYS A 66 27.23 -6.55 28.66
CA LYS A 66 26.63 -7.56 29.55
C LYS A 66 25.33 -8.17 29.00
N ALA A 67 24.64 -7.42 28.15
CA ALA A 67 23.45 -7.82 27.40
C ALA A 67 23.25 -6.82 26.24
N PHE A 68 22.40 -7.17 25.28
CA PHE A 68 21.97 -6.25 24.23
C PHE A 68 20.61 -6.65 23.67
N ALA A 69 19.93 -5.70 23.03
CA ALA A 69 18.70 -5.95 22.30
C ALA A 69 18.84 -5.48 20.86
N THR A 70 18.36 -6.29 19.92
CA THR A 70 18.23 -5.92 18.51
C THR A 70 16.78 -5.61 18.17
N PHE A 71 16.57 -4.77 17.17
CA PHE A 71 15.25 -4.34 16.74
C PHE A 71 15.11 -4.47 15.24
N ASP A 72 14.05 -5.15 14.85
CA ASP A 72 13.60 -5.38 13.48
C ASP A 72 14.61 -6.13 12.61
N ASN A 73 14.18 -6.52 11.42
CA ASN A 73 15.07 -6.88 10.31
C ASN A 73 15.05 -5.74 9.29
N TRP A 74 16.19 -5.48 8.63
CA TRP A 74 16.36 -4.32 7.73
C TRP A 74 15.26 -4.09 6.68
N TYR A 75 14.64 -5.15 6.15
CA TYR A 75 13.59 -5.08 5.12
C TYR A 75 12.17 -5.29 5.67
N SER A 76 11.99 -5.45 6.99
CA SER A 76 10.75 -5.95 7.60
C SER A 76 10.50 -5.33 8.97
N VAL A 77 10.44 -4.00 9.03
CA VAL A 77 10.22 -3.27 10.29
C VAL A 77 8.83 -3.57 10.84
N GLY A 78 8.78 -4.07 12.07
CA GLY A 78 7.57 -4.44 12.80
C GLY A 78 6.96 -5.78 12.42
N PHE A 79 7.62 -6.57 11.58
CA PHE A 79 7.09 -7.85 11.10
C PHE A 79 7.94 -9.04 11.57
N GLY A 80 7.27 -10.18 11.74
CA GLY A 80 7.89 -11.46 12.04
C GLY A 80 8.33 -11.63 13.50
N PRO A 81 8.95 -12.78 13.83
CA PRO A 81 9.23 -13.18 15.20
C PRO A 81 10.40 -12.44 15.87
N SER A 82 11.09 -11.56 15.13
CA SER A 82 12.32 -10.88 15.57
C SER A 82 12.20 -9.36 15.55
N ALA A 83 10.99 -8.82 15.79
CA ALA A 83 10.79 -7.39 15.95
C ALA A 83 11.62 -6.84 17.12
N ILE A 84 11.73 -7.61 18.20
CA ILE A 84 12.67 -7.38 19.31
C ILE A 84 13.35 -8.69 19.66
N VAL A 85 14.68 -8.70 19.80
CA VAL A 85 15.39 -9.87 20.34
C VAL A 85 16.37 -9.42 21.42
N VAL A 86 16.26 -10.02 22.60
CA VAL A 86 17.15 -9.78 23.74
C VAL A 86 18.20 -10.88 23.80
N TYR A 87 19.46 -10.49 23.97
CA TYR A 87 20.61 -11.37 24.05
C TYR A 87 21.39 -11.11 25.33
N ASN A 88 21.96 -12.18 25.89
CA ASN A 88 22.91 -12.06 26.98
C ASN A 88 24.30 -11.64 26.49
N GLY A 89 25.22 -11.33 27.41
CA GLY A 89 26.57 -10.84 27.09
C GLY A 89 27.47 -11.83 26.36
N SER A 90 27.05 -13.09 26.21
CA SER A 90 27.74 -14.11 25.40
C SER A 90 27.22 -14.19 23.96
N GLY A 91 26.26 -13.33 23.58
CA GLY A 91 25.65 -13.34 22.25
C GLY A 91 24.59 -14.43 22.06
N VAL A 92 24.04 -15.00 23.13
CA VAL A 92 22.95 -16.00 23.06
C VAL A 92 21.62 -15.30 23.26
N ALA A 93 20.66 -15.52 22.35
CA ALA A 93 19.32 -15.00 22.47
C ALA A 93 18.64 -15.56 23.71
N THR A 94 18.13 -14.67 24.55
CA THR A 94 17.34 -15.00 25.75
C THR A 94 15.86 -15.05 25.41
N LYS A 95 15.38 -14.13 24.56
CA LYS A 95 14.00 -14.11 24.08
C LYS A 95 13.86 -13.31 22.80
N ALA A 96 12.93 -13.72 21.95
CA ALA A 96 12.51 -13.01 20.75
C ALA A 96 11.01 -12.68 20.85
N PHE A 97 10.62 -11.52 20.34
CA PHE A 97 9.26 -11.03 20.35
C PHE A 97 8.83 -10.62 18.94
N ALA A 98 7.65 -11.10 18.54
CA ALA A 98 6.81 -10.45 17.56
C ALA A 98 5.98 -9.36 18.26
N LEU A 99 5.42 -8.42 17.51
CA LEU A 99 4.59 -7.36 18.11
C LEU A 99 3.28 -7.91 18.68
N ASP A 100 2.69 -8.90 18.01
CA ASP A 100 1.46 -9.60 18.42
C ASP A 100 1.65 -10.52 19.65
N SER A 101 2.90 -10.81 20.03
CA SER A 101 3.20 -11.50 21.30
C SER A 101 3.29 -10.56 22.49
N ILE A 102 3.29 -9.24 22.25
CA ILE A 102 3.34 -8.19 23.27
C ILE A 102 1.98 -7.48 23.35
N PHE A 103 1.42 -7.12 22.19
CA PHE A 103 0.20 -6.35 22.06
C PHE A 103 -0.90 -7.17 21.39
N PRO A 104 -2.18 -6.88 21.66
CA PRO A 104 -3.28 -7.48 20.92
C PRO A 104 -3.19 -7.18 19.41
N ASP A 105 -3.63 -8.11 18.56
CA ASP A 105 -3.59 -7.97 17.10
C ASP A 105 -4.22 -6.66 16.60
N TRP A 106 -5.34 -6.25 17.19
CA TRP A 106 -6.03 -5.00 16.83
C TRP A 106 -5.17 -3.76 17.08
N PHE A 107 -4.28 -3.79 18.08
CA PHE A 107 -3.37 -2.69 18.36
C PHE A 107 -2.33 -2.60 17.25
N VAL A 108 -1.71 -3.73 16.92
CA VAL A 108 -0.66 -3.82 15.88
C VAL A 108 -1.22 -3.48 14.49
N SER A 109 -2.48 -3.85 14.21
CA SER A 109 -3.16 -3.49 12.97
C SER A 109 -3.53 -2.02 12.86
N ALA A 110 -3.76 -1.34 14.00
CA ALA A 110 -4.14 0.07 14.02
C ALA A 110 -2.96 1.04 13.97
N LEU A 111 -1.73 0.53 14.08
CA LEU A 111 -0.51 1.33 13.91
C LEU A 111 -0.39 1.85 12.48
N SER A 112 0.26 3.01 12.33
CA SER A 112 0.63 3.59 11.03
C SER A 112 1.54 2.64 10.25
N ARG A 113 1.32 2.52 8.95
CA ARG A 113 2.07 1.61 8.06
C ARG A 113 2.45 2.27 6.75
N SER A 114 3.60 1.85 6.21
CA SER A 114 3.94 2.02 4.80
C SER A 114 3.70 0.69 4.06
N VAL A 115 4.01 0.67 2.76
CA VAL A 115 3.91 -0.54 1.93
C VAL A 115 4.76 -1.71 2.47
N SER A 116 5.81 -1.43 3.26
CA SER A 116 6.78 -2.43 3.71
C SER A 116 7.16 -2.34 5.19
N SER A 117 6.48 -1.53 6.00
CA SER A 117 6.87 -1.33 7.40
C SER A 117 5.70 -0.93 8.30
N ILE A 118 5.75 -1.38 9.55
CA ILE A 118 4.92 -0.85 10.63
C ILE A 118 5.72 0.21 11.38
N GLN A 119 5.16 1.41 11.53
CA GLN A 119 5.70 2.46 12.38
C GLN A 119 5.26 2.19 13.82
N TRP A 120 6.00 1.31 14.50
CA TRP A 120 5.62 0.80 15.82
C TRP A 120 6.43 1.38 16.99
N ARG A 121 7.58 2.02 16.70
CA ARG A 121 8.45 2.58 17.74
C ARG A 121 9.23 3.82 17.30
N GLY A 122 9.59 4.61 18.30
CA GLY A 122 10.71 5.56 18.25
C GLY A 122 12.06 4.88 18.43
N GLN A 123 13.05 5.67 18.88
CA GLN A 123 14.43 5.20 19.07
C GLN A 123 14.62 4.54 20.45
N PRO A 124 14.95 3.24 20.51
CA PRO A 124 15.20 2.54 21.77
C PRO A 124 16.44 3.07 22.49
N ARG A 125 16.43 3.04 23.82
CA ARG A 125 17.53 3.50 24.68
C ARG A 125 17.67 2.62 25.91
N LEU A 126 18.81 2.70 26.60
CA LEU A 126 18.95 2.09 27.92
C LEU A 126 18.29 2.94 29.01
N SER A 127 17.85 2.29 30.08
CA SER A 127 17.62 2.94 31.37
C SER A 127 18.94 3.51 31.92
N GLY A 128 18.84 4.48 32.84
CA GLY A 128 20.03 5.16 33.40
C GLY A 128 21.00 4.24 34.14
N ASP A 129 20.50 3.13 34.69
CA ASP A 129 21.28 2.07 35.34
C ASP A 129 21.73 0.96 34.37
N GLY A 130 21.31 1.00 33.11
CA GLY A 130 21.66 0.04 32.07
C GLY A 130 21.04 -1.35 32.24
N THR A 131 20.02 -1.51 33.09
CA THR A 131 19.38 -2.81 33.37
C THR A 131 18.18 -3.12 32.47
N GLU A 132 17.61 -2.09 31.83
CA GLU A 132 16.44 -2.20 30.98
C GLU A 132 16.67 -1.50 29.64
N VAL A 133 15.96 -1.97 28.63
CA VAL A 133 15.75 -1.24 27.37
C VAL A 133 14.39 -0.57 27.42
N LEU A 134 14.40 0.72 27.14
CA LEU A 134 13.23 1.58 27.05
C LEU A 134 12.94 1.78 25.56
N VAL A 135 11.77 1.31 25.13
CA VAL A 135 11.33 1.37 23.74
C VAL A 135 10.13 2.31 23.69
N PRO A 136 10.24 3.52 23.10
CA PRO A 136 9.09 4.37 22.88
C PRO A 136 8.19 3.71 21.85
N ILE A 137 7.01 3.24 22.24
CA ILE A 137 6.04 2.58 21.35
C ILE A 137 5.09 3.62 20.81
N ASP A 138 4.90 3.65 19.48
CA ASP A 138 3.91 4.50 18.84
C ASP A 138 2.49 4.04 19.22
N LEU A 139 1.62 4.98 19.57
CA LEU A 139 0.22 4.71 19.82
C LEU A 139 -0.61 4.94 18.55
N PRO A 140 -1.63 4.11 18.28
CA PRO A 140 -2.56 4.32 17.17
C PRO A 140 -3.27 5.67 17.24
N GLU A 141 -3.40 6.32 16.08
CA GLU A 141 -4.14 7.59 15.89
C GLU A 141 -4.92 7.56 14.58
N LEU A 142 -6.00 8.33 14.49
CA LEU A 142 -6.88 8.37 13.31
C LEU A 142 -6.27 9.15 12.14
N GLU A 143 -5.63 10.28 12.42
CA GLU A 143 -5.21 11.25 11.40
C GLU A 143 -3.68 11.34 11.25
N ARG A 144 -2.94 10.28 11.58
CA ARG A 144 -1.47 10.31 11.51
C ARG A 144 -1.00 10.12 10.08
N THR A 145 -0.32 11.15 9.54
CA THR A 145 0.37 11.03 8.26
C THR A 145 1.61 10.13 8.41
N PRO A 146 1.90 9.23 7.46
CA PRO A 146 3.12 8.43 7.50
C PRO A 146 4.37 9.30 7.69
N GLY A 147 5.17 8.98 8.70
CA GLY A 147 6.42 9.69 9.01
C GLY A 147 6.30 10.86 9.99
N GLN A 148 5.09 11.22 10.42
CA GLN A 148 4.91 12.12 11.57
C GLN A 148 5.11 11.37 12.89
N SER A 149 5.70 12.05 13.88
CA SER A 149 5.78 11.53 15.26
C SER A 149 4.45 11.77 15.97
N GLY A 150 3.91 10.73 16.58
CA GLY A 150 2.68 10.77 17.39
C GLY A 150 2.99 10.53 18.87
N PRO A 151 1.96 10.37 19.71
CA PRO A 151 2.15 10.04 21.11
C PRO A 151 2.81 8.68 21.24
N GLN A 152 3.75 8.61 22.17
CA GLN A 152 4.50 7.41 22.46
C GLN A 152 4.41 7.08 23.94
N LEU A 153 4.42 5.78 24.24
CA LEU A 153 4.52 5.29 25.61
C LEU A 153 5.66 4.28 25.71
N GLU A 154 6.43 4.37 26.79
CA GLU A 154 7.62 3.52 26.95
C GLU A 154 7.25 2.09 27.34
N LEU A 155 7.64 1.14 26.49
CA LEU A 155 7.73 -0.27 26.84
C LEU A 155 9.09 -0.52 27.49
N ARG A 156 9.09 -1.20 28.64
CA ARG A 156 10.29 -1.51 29.40
C ARG A 156 10.59 -2.99 29.31
N ILE A 157 11.81 -3.33 28.90
CA ILE A 157 12.27 -4.72 28.77
C ILE A 157 13.50 -4.89 29.66
N ARG A 158 13.40 -5.73 30.68
CA ARG A 158 14.53 -6.06 31.54
C ARG A 158 15.52 -6.95 30.80
N LEU A 159 16.79 -6.56 30.79
CA LEU A 159 17.81 -7.27 30.01
C LEU A 159 18.27 -8.58 30.64
N ALA A 160 18.06 -8.77 31.94
CA ALA A 160 18.51 -9.97 32.65
C ALA A 160 17.73 -11.24 32.26
N ASP A 161 16.43 -11.10 32.02
CA ASP A 161 15.48 -12.20 31.81
C ASP A 161 14.53 -11.97 30.62
N ALA A 162 14.69 -10.84 29.91
CA ALA A 162 13.78 -10.37 28.87
C ALA A 162 12.33 -10.23 29.35
N ALA A 163 12.09 -9.92 30.63
CA ALA A 163 10.76 -9.64 31.13
C ALA A 163 10.26 -8.27 30.64
N ILE A 164 9.00 -8.22 30.20
CA ILE A 164 8.30 -6.96 29.96
C ILE A 164 7.81 -6.44 31.30
N VAL A 165 8.08 -5.16 31.59
CA VAL A 165 7.81 -4.53 32.89
C VAL A 165 6.78 -3.41 32.71
N GLY A 166 5.74 -3.41 33.55
CA GLY A 166 4.78 -2.29 33.65
C GLY A 166 3.75 -2.18 32.54
N LEU A 167 3.55 -3.22 31.71
CA LEU A 167 2.52 -3.21 30.68
C LEU A 167 1.09 -3.20 31.26
N ASP A 168 0.94 -3.56 32.53
CA ASP A 168 -0.29 -3.53 33.32
C ASP A 168 -0.49 -2.21 34.12
N ASP A 169 0.47 -1.28 34.05
CA ASP A 169 0.38 0.00 34.73
C ASP A 169 -0.79 0.85 34.18
N ALA A 170 -1.23 1.83 34.99
CA ALA A 170 -2.35 2.71 34.62
C ALA A 170 -2.16 3.39 33.26
N ALA A 171 -0.95 3.89 32.97
CA ALA A 171 -0.66 4.55 31.70
C ALA A 171 -0.85 3.62 30.49
N TRP A 172 -0.37 2.37 30.59
CA TRP A 172 -0.52 1.39 29.51
C TRP A 172 -1.97 0.91 29.36
N ARG A 173 -2.68 0.70 30.47
CA ARG A 173 -4.12 0.39 30.42
C ARG A 173 -4.91 1.52 29.75
N ASP A 174 -4.59 2.77 30.05
CA ASP A 174 -5.27 3.93 29.46
C ASP A 174 -4.93 4.07 27.96
N ALA A 175 -3.66 3.88 27.61
CA ALA A 175 -3.22 3.89 26.22
C ALA A 175 -3.89 2.79 25.39
N LEU A 176 -3.96 1.56 25.91
CA LEU A 176 -4.63 0.44 25.23
C LEU A 176 -6.14 0.69 25.07
N ARG A 177 -6.82 1.24 26.08
CA ARG A 177 -8.25 1.61 25.94
C ARG A 177 -8.49 2.67 24.88
N ASN A 178 -7.62 3.68 24.79
CA ASN A 178 -7.71 4.70 23.75
C ASN A 178 -7.39 4.13 22.36
N ALA A 179 -6.35 3.31 22.25
CA ALA A 179 -5.98 2.63 21.02
C ALA A 179 -7.10 1.69 20.51
N ALA A 180 -7.85 1.04 21.41
CA ALA A 180 -8.99 0.20 21.03
C ALA A 180 -10.11 1.01 20.36
N LYS A 181 -10.36 2.25 20.82
CA LYS A 181 -11.33 3.16 20.18
C LYS A 181 -10.87 3.57 18.79
N VAL A 182 -9.59 3.94 18.65
CA VAL A 182 -9.00 4.28 17.35
C VAL A 182 -9.08 3.09 16.39
N ALA A 183 -8.71 1.88 16.86
CA ALA A 183 -8.78 0.66 16.06
C ALA A 183 -10.22 0.33 15.62
N HIS A 184 -11.20 0.56 16.49
CA HIS A 184 -12.61 0.40 16.15
C HIS A 184 -13.03 1.38 15.05
N GLU A 185 -12.73 2.67 15.21
CA GLU A 185 -13.08 3.71 14.23
C GLU A 185 -12.37 3.50 12.88
N GLN A 186 -11.08 3.17 12.87
CA GLN A 186 -10.35 2.79 11.66
C GLN A 186 -10.99 1.57 10.97
N CYS A 187 -11.49 0.59 11.75
CA CYS A 187 -12.20 -0.52 11.14
C CYS A 187 -13.51 -0.08 10.47
N ILE A 188 -14.33 0.72 11.15
CA ILE A 188 -15.59 1.22 10.58
C ILE A 188 -15.31 2.02 9.30
N ALA A 189 -14.31 2.89 9.31
CA ALA A 189 -13.87 3.63 8.12
C ALA A 189 -13.45 2.67 6.99
N LYS A 190 -12.68 1.63 7.32
CA LYS A 190 -12.25 0.64 6.32
C LYS A 190 -13.42 -0.14 5.72
N LEU A 191 -14.41 -0.52 6.52
CA LEU A 191 -15.62 -1.19 6.05
C LEU A 191 -16.42 -0.27 5.11
N ALA A 192 -16.55 1.01 5.45
CA ALA A 192 -17.20 2.00 4.59
C ALA A 192 -16.44 2.22 3.26
N GLU A 193 -15.11 2.26 3.29
CA GLU A 193 -14.29 2.29 2.07
C GLU A 193 -14.49 1.04 1.20
N THR A 194 -14.50 -0.14 1.81
CA THR A 194 -14.74 -1.42 1.13
C THR A 194 -16.14 -1.44 0.50
N GLU A 195 -17.17 -0.96 1.23
CA GLU A 195 -18.53 -0.83 0.69
C GLU A 195 -18.57 0.13 -0.50
N ALA A 196 -17.97 1.32 -0.38
CA ALA A 196 -17.91 2.32 -1.45
C ALA A 196 -17.13 1.80 -2.67
N TRP A 197 -16.04 1.06 -2.45
CA TRP A 197 -15.25 0.42 -3.52
C TRP A 197 -16.06 -0.64 -4.29
N ASN A 198 -16.85 -1.43 -3.57
CA ASN A 198 -17.70 -2.48 -4.14
C ASN A 198 -18.98 -1.92 -4.78
N ALA A 199 -19.39 -0.71 -4.42
CA ALA A 199 -20.60 -0.10 -4.93
C ALA A 199 -20.56 0.15 -6.46
N PRO A 200 -21.72 0.12 -7.13
CA PRO A 200 -21.83 0.60 -8.50
C PRO A 200 -21.42 2.07 -8.62
N ILE A 201 -20.66 2.41 -9.66
CA ILE A 201 -20.29 3.81 -9.95
C ILE A 201 -21.31 4.47 -10.87
N SER A 202 -21.41 5.80 -10.77
CA SER A 202 -22.24 6.65 -11.64
C SER A 202 -21.39 7.75 -12.26
N ALA A 203 -21.82 8.28 -13.41
CA ALA A 203 -21.15 9.42 -14.03
C ALA A 203 -21.17 10.65 -13.09
N PRO A 204 -20.09 11.46 -13.04
CA PRO A 204 -20.09 12.69 -12.26
C PRO A 204 -21.17 13.67 -12.73
N VAL A 205 -21.98 14.18 -11.81
CA VAL A 205 -23.09 15.11 -12.12
C VAL A 205 -22.58 16.52 -12.44
N LYS A 206 -21.44 16.92 -11.86
CA LYS A 206 -20.82 18.22 -12.05
C LYS A 206 -19.52 18.08 -12.83
N TRP A 207 -19.09 19.18 -13.44
CA TRP A 207 -17.75 19.25 -14.00
C TRP A 207 -16.70 19.20 -12.88
N ASP A 208 -15.96 18.10 -12.86
CA ASP A 208 -14.73 17.91 -12.08
C ASP A 208 -13.82 16.96 -12.88
N GLU A 209 -12.67 17.46 -13.33
CA GLU A 209 -11.78 16.72 -14.22
C GLU A 209 -11.27 15.42 -13.59
N VAL A 210 -10.93 15.45 -12.30
CA VAL A 210 -10.40 14.29 -11.57
C VAL A 210 -11.48 13.22 -11.43
N ALA A 211 -12.71 13.62 -11.07
CA ALA A 211 -13.84 12.71 -10.95
C ALA A 211 -14.20 12.07 -12.30
N TRP A 212 -14.14 12.83 -13.40
CA TRP A 212 -14.38 12.29 -14.74
C TRP A 212 -13.29 11.29 -15.15
N HIS A 213 -12.01 11.61 -14.97
CA HIS A 213 -10.94 10.65 -15.27
C HIS A 213 -11.03 9.39 -14.40
N HIS A 214 -11.35 9.52 -13.11
CA HIS A 214 -11.56 8.38 -12.22
C HIS A 214 -12.74 7.51 -12.70
N TYR A 215 -13.87 8.13 -13.05
CA TYR A 215 -15.03 7.42 -13.59
C TYR A 215 -14.68 6.67 -14.88
N LEU A 216 -14.02 7.31 -15.86
CA LEU A 216 -13.63 6.65 -17.12
C LEU A 216 -12.62 5.52 -16.92
N ASN A 217 -11.67 5.66 -15.98
CA ASN A 217 -10.74 4.60 -15.62
C ASN A 217 -11.50 3.39 -15.06
N GLU A 218 -12.43 3.61 -14.14
CA GLU A 218 -13.23 2.52 -13.57
C GLU A 218 -14.16 1.87 -14.60
N ILE A 219 -14.71 2.60 -15.58
CA ILE A 219 -15.41 1.98 -16.73
C ILE A 219 -14.47 0.98 -17.40
N GLY A 220 -13.24 1.41 -17.68
CA GLY A 220 -12.22 0.57 -18.27
C GLY A 220 -12.00 -0.72 -17.47
N PHE A 221 -11.65 -0.59 -16.19
CA PHE A 221 -11.37 -1.74 -15.32
C PHE A 221 -12.58 -2.67 -15.11
N ARG A 222 -13.81 -2.14 -15.12
CA ARG A 222 -15.03 -2.93 -14.90
C ARG A 222 -15.59 -3.58 -16.17
N THR A 223 -15.23 -3.11 -17.36
CA THR A 223 -15.84 -3.56 -18.63
C THR A 223 -14.88 -4.15 -19.65
N VAL A 224 -13.58 -3.99 -19.45
CA VAL A 224 -12.54 -4.55 -20.32
C VAL A 224 -12.07 -5.89 -19.76
N PRO A 225 -12.26 -7.01 -20.48
CA PRO A 225 -11.73 -8.29 -20.06
C PRO A 225 -10.20 -8.25 -19.92
N GLY A 226 -9.69 -8.81 -18.82
CA GLY A 226 -8.24 -8.87 -18.57
C GLY A 226 -7.59 -7.55 -18.16
N ALA A 227 -8.37 -6.47 -17.93
CA ALA A 227 -7.85 -5.19 -17.44
C ALA A 227 -7.30 -5.23 -16.00
N ILE A 228 -7.40 -6.37 -15.31
CA ILE A 228 -6.87 -6.55 -13.97
C ILE A 228 -5.50 -7.21 -14.07
N GLY A 229 -4.49 -6.63 -13.42
CA GLY A 229 -3.13 -7.18 -13.30
C GLY A 229 -2.09 -6.39 -14.11
N ASP A 230 -0.82 -6.69 -13.85
CA ASP A 230 0.32 -5.95 -14.39
C ASP A 230 0.49 -6.10 -15.91
N ASP A 231 -0.02 -7.19 -16.48
CA ASP A 231 -0.02 -7.48 -17.93
C ASP A 231 -1.33 -7.07 -18.64
N GLY A 232 -2.23 -6.36 -17.94
CA GLY A 232 -3.50 -5.92 -18.50
C GLY A 232 -3.35 -4.91 -19.65
N PRO A 233 -4.34 -4.79 -20.55
CA PRO A 233 -4.34 -3.77 -21.58
C PRO A 233 -4.32 -2.36 -20.97
N VAL A 234 -3.60 -1.44 -21.61
CA VAL A 234 -3.50 -0.06 -21.15
C VAL A 234 -4.76 0.71 -21.56
N ILE A 235 -5.37 1.37 -20.58
CA ILE A 235 -6.63 2.12 -20.75
C ILE A 235 -6.30 3.61 -20.82
N GLY A 236 -6.47 4.20 -22.01
CA GLY A 236 -6.35 5.65 -22.19
C GLY A 236 -7.67 6.34 -21.90
N THR A 237 -7.71 7.28 -20.97
CA THR A 237 -8.90 8.11 -20.71
C THR A 237 -8.77 9.49 -21.35
N THR A 238 -9.89 10.00 -21.87
CA THR A 238 -9.93 11.36 -22.45
C THR A 238 -11.24 12.03 -22.09
N VAL A 239 -11.15 13.23 -21.54
CA VAL A 239 -12.32 14.02 -21.14
C VAL A 239 -12.40 15.25 -22.03
N LEU A 240 -13.50 15.40 -22.78
CA LEU A 240 -13.82 16.67 -23.41
C LEU A 240 -14.41 17.59 -22.34
N ARG A 241 -13.82 18.77 -22.17
CA ARG A 241 -14.31 19.78 -21.23
C ARG A 241 -15.63 20.40 -21.75
N PRO A 242 -16.46 20.99 -20.87
CA PRO A 242 -17.62 21.79 -21.30
C PRO A 242 -17.25 22.87 -22.32
N GLY A 243 -18.14 23.17 -23.28
CA GLY A 243 -17.87 24.16 -24.34
C GLY A 243 -17.56 25.58 -23.85
N ASN A 244 -17.97 25.93 -22.63
CA ASN A 244 -17.71 27.22 -21.99
C ASN A 244 -16.44 27.25 -21.12
N ALA A 245 -15.72 26.15 -20.98
CA ALA A 245 -14.46 26.11 -20.23
C ALA A 245 -13.36 26.91 -20.96
N SER A 246 -12.56 27.67 -20.22
CA SER A 246 -11.49 28.52 -20.78
C SER A 246 -10.45 27.74 -21.58
N ASP A 247 -10.27 26.47 -21.27
CA ASP A 247 -9.32 25.52 -21.85
C ASP A 247 -10.03 24.44 -22.70
N PHE A 248 -11.29 24.67 -23.11
CA PHE A 248 -12.02 23.78 -24.03
C PHE A 248 -11.21 23.41 -25.27
N ARG A 249 -10.53 24.39 -25.88
CA ARG A 249 -9.70 24.19 -27.08
C ARG A 249 -8.56 23.19 -26.85
N ALA A 250 -7.98 23.17 -25.65
CA ALA A 250 -6.95 22.19 -25.29
C ALA A 250 -7.56 20.78 -25.20
N SER A 251 -8.70 20.61 -24.54
CA SER A 251 -9.38 19.31 -24.49
C SER A 251 -9.88 18.82 -25.84
N LEU A 252 -10.25 19.72 -26.75
CA LEU A 252 -10.59 19.35 -28.12
C LEU A 252 -9.38 18.79 -28.87
N LYS A 253 -8.19 19.33 -28.63
CA LYS A 253 -6.95 18.79 -29.20
C LYS A 253 -6.68 17.37 -28.66
N TRP A 254 -6.82 17.15 -27.35
CA TRP A 254 -6.67 15.81 -26.76
C TRP A 254 -7.70 14.82 -27.29
N LEU A 255 -8.96 15.25 -27.47
CA LEU A 255 -9.99 14.43 -28.09
C LEU A 255 -9.62 14.06 -29.53
N GLN A 256 -9.11 15.03 -30.30
CA GLN A 256 -8.67 14.79 -31.66
C GLN A 256 -7.51 13.78 -31.70
N GLU A 257 -6.52 13.91 -30.83
CA GLU A 257 -5.41 12.95 -30.68
C GLU A 257 -5.95 11.56 -30.31
N ALA A 258 -6.79 11.46 -29.28
CA ALA A 258 -7.38 10.20 -28.82
C ALA A 258 -8.20 9.46 -29.90
N VAL A 259 -8.87 10.18 -30.79
CA VAL A 259 -9.73 9.61 -31.85
C VAL A 259 -8.95 9.34 -33.15
N THR A 260 -7.82 10.02 -33.39
CA THR A 260 -7.09 9.91 -34.67
C THR A 260 -5.77 9.15 -34.58
N GLU A 261 -5.12 9.11 -33.42
CA GLU A 261 -3.84 8.44 -33.26
C GLU A 261 -4.01 6.92 -33.32
N ARG A 262 -3.16 6.27 -34.14
CA ARG A 262 -2.92 4.84 -34.00
C ARG A 262 -2.02 4.62 -32.80
N SER A 263 -2.34 3.63 -31.98
CA SER A 263 -1.49 3.21 -30.88
C SER A 263 -0.06 2.97 -31.35
N PHE A 264 0.90 3.62 -30.67
CA PHE A 264 2.33 3.48 -30.96
C PHE A 264 2.90 2.14 -30.52
N SER A 265 2.15 1.34 -29.75
CA SER A 265 2.58 0.03 -29.24
C SER A 265 1.38 -0.91 -29.06
N PRO A 266 1.56 -2.23 -29.29
CA PRO A 266 0.55 -3.24 -28.98
C PRO A 266 0.08 -3.11 -27.53
N GLY A 267 -1.24 -3.12 -27.28
CA GLY A 267 -1.82 -3.05 -25.94
C GLY A 267 -2.32 -1.67 -25.52
N TYR A 268 -2.07 -0.63 -26.30
CA TYR A 268 -2.62 0.73 -26.09
C TYR A 268 -3.90 0.98 -26.89
N ASP A 269 -4.66 -0.04 -27.25
CA ASP A 269 -5.74 0.09 -28.23
C ASP A 269 -7.11 0.45 -27.63
N ILE A 270 -7.19 0.67 -26.32
CA ILE A 270 -8.45 0.97 -25.63
C ILE A 270 -8.50 2.45 -25.24
N ARG A 271 -9.56 3.12 -25.69
CA ARG A 271 -9.84 4.54 -25.43
C ARG A 271 -11.19 4.68 -24.75
N VAL A 272 -11.21 5.22 -23.54
CA VAL A 272 -12.43 5.53 -22.80
C VAL A 272 -12.63 7.05 -22.80
N ILE A 273 -13.71 7.52 -23.41
CA ILE A 273 -13.92 8.95 -23.67
C ILE A 273 -15.26 9.39 -23.08
N GLY A 274 -15.28 10.56 -22.45
CA GLY A 274 -16.50 11.15 -21.89
C GLY A 274 -16.46 12.66 -21.83
N SER A 275 -17.59 13.24 -21.44
CA SER A 275 -17.81 14.69 -21.29
C SER A 275 -19.04 14.92 -20.42
N PRO A 276 -19.10 15.96 -19.57
CA PRO A 276 -20.37 16.42 -19.02
C PRO A 276 -21.28 17.07 -20.07
N ASP A 277 -20.72 17.52 -21.20
CA ASP A 277 -21.44 18.09 -22.35
C ASP A 277 -21.47 17.06 -23.49
N MET A 278 -22.48 16.18 -23.44
CA MET A 278 -22.62 15.05 -24.36
C MET A 278 -22.91 15.50 -25.79
N GLN A 279 -23.68 16.57 -25.96
CA GLN A 279 -24.01 17.10 -27.27
C GLN A 279 -22.76 17.62 -27.99
N SER A 280 -21.92 18.41 -27.30
CA SER A 280 -20.64 18.86 -27.85
C SER A 280 -19.70 17.69 -28.14
N LEU A 281 -19.64 16.69 -27.25
CA LEU A 281 -18.83 15.49 -27.46
C LEU A 281 -19.23 14.76 -28.76
N GLY A 282 -20.52 14.49 -28.93
CA GLY A 282 -21.03 13.81 -30.11
C GLY A 282 -20.74 14.56 -31.40
N ALA A 283 -21.01 15.88 -31.42
CA ALA A 283 -20.73 16.72 -32.58
C ALA A 283 -19.24 16.67 -32.98
N ARG A 284 -18.33 16.76 -32.00
CA ARG A 284 -16.88 16.76 -32.27
C ARG A 284 -16.36 15.40 -32.70
N ILE A 285 -16.80 14.31 -32.08
CA ILE A 285 -16.41 12.96 -32.52
C ILE A 285 -16.87 12.70 -33.95
N VAL A 286 -18.11 13.06 -34.29
CA VAL A 286 -18.63 12.89 -35.66
C VAL A 286 -17.82 13.70 -36.68
N GLU A 287 -17.48 14.96 -36.35
CA GLU A 287 -16.65 15.83 -37.17
C GLU A 287 -15.24 15.24 -37.39
N ILE A 288 -14.59 14.79 -36.32
CA ILE A 288 -13.24 14.20 -36.38
C ILE A 288 -13.27 12.90 -37.18
N ALA A 289 -14.19 12.00 -36.87
CA ALA A 289 -14.31 10.70 -37.53
C ALA A 289 -14.61 10.83 -39.03
N ALA A 290 -15.26 11.91 -39.46
CA ALA A 290 -15.50 12.17 -40.88
C ALA A 290 -14.23 12.37 -41.72
N ARG A 291 -13.12 12.75 -41.07
CA ARG A 291 -11.82 12.96 -41.72
C ARG A 291 -10.96 11.69 -41.76
N ILE A 292 -11.38 10.63 -41.07
CA ILE A 292 -10.62 9.38 -40.96
C ILE A 292 -11.03 8.44 -42.10
N LYS A 293 -10.04 7.95 -42.85
CA LYS A 293 -10.28 6.98 -43.93
C LYS A 293 -10.85 5.67 -43.35
N PRO A 294 -11.71 4.95 -44.09
CA PRO A 294 -12.23 3.66 -43.64
C PRO A 294 -11.13 2.66 -43.27
N LYS A 295 -11.40 1.80 -42.28
CA LYS A 295 -10.49 0.75 -41.74
C LYS A 295 -9.14 1.26 -41.19
N ARG A 296 -8.96 2.56 -40.98
CA ARG A 296 -7.72 3.10 -40.41
C ARG A 296 -7.53 2.78 -38.94
N LEU A 297 -8.61 2.56 -38.18
CA LEU A 297 -8.56 2.28 -36.74
C LEU A 297 -8.92 0.82 -36.41
N THR A 298 -8.73 -0.11 -37.36
CA THR A 298 -8.86 -1.55 -37.07
C THR A 298 -7.96 -1.94 -35.90
N GLY A 299 -8.53 -2.64 -34.91
CA GLY A 299 -7.86 -3.04 -33.68
C GLY A 299 -8.07 -2.08 -32.52
N VAL A 300 -8.49 -0.83 -32.78
CA VAL A 300 -8.82 0.14 -31.73
C VAL A 300 -10.22 -0.12 -31.19
N ARG A 301 -10.35 -0.06 -29.86
CA ARG A 301 -11.62 -0.14 -29.14
C ARG A 301 -11.93 1.19 -28.45
N PHE A 302 -13.03 1.81 -28.83
CA PHE A 302 -13.59 2.98 -28.16
C PHE A 302 -14.70 2.56 -27.19
N ILE A 303 -14.62 3.06 -25.96
CA ILE A 303 -15.72 3.03 -25.00
C ILE A 303 -16.12 4.49 -24.77
N ILE A 304 -17.28 4.89 -25.28
CA ILE A 304 -17.71 6.29 -25.24
C ILE A 304 -18.88 6.43 -24.27
N VAL A 305 -18.75 7.32 -23.29
CA VAL A 305 -19.86 7.71 -22.44
C VAL A 305 -20.72 8.71 -23.20
N ALA A 306 -21.95 8.34 -23.51
CA ALA A 306 -22.90 9.18 -24.24
C ALA A 306 -24.34 8.78 -23.91
N ASP A 307 -25.23 9.77 -23.85
CA ASP A 307 -26.66 9.52 -23.67
C ASP A 307 -27.28 8.80 -24.90
N PRO A 308 -28.49 8.21 -24.75
CA PRO A 308 -29.16 7.52 -25.85
C PRO A 308 -29.46 8.40 -27.09
N ALA A 309 -29.50 9.72 -26.94
CA ALA A 309 -29.75 10.64 -28.06
C ALA A 309 -28.48 10.89 -28.89
N THR A 310 -27.30 10.84 -28.26
CA THR A 310 -26.01 11.16 -28.86
C THR A 310 -25.26 9.90 -29.32
N GLY A 311 -25.37 8.81 -28.55
CA GLY A 311 -24.64 7.55 -28.75
C GLY A 311 -24.69 6.96 -30.17
N PRO A 312 -25.88 6.79 -30.78
CA PRO A 312 -25.99 6.17 -32.11
C PRO A 312 -25.22 6.89 -33.22
N ALA A 313 -25.18 8.24 -33.16
CA ALA A 313 -24.45 9.05 -34.14
C ALA A 313 -22.94 8.85 -34.01
N ILE A 314 -22.43 8.80 -32.77
CA ILE A 314 -21.02 8.51 -32.47
C ILE A 314 -20.64 7.11 -32.97
N GLU A 315 -21.43 6.10 -32.60
CA GLU A 315 -21.19 4.71 -32.96
C GLU A 315 -21.11 4.53 -34.48
N THR A 316 -22.06 5.10 -35.21
CA THR A 316 -22.08 5.07 -36.68
C THR A 316 -20.83 5.75 -37.27
N ALA A 317 -20.47 6.93 -36.75
CA ALA A 317 -19.36 7.70 -37.28
C ALA A 317 -18.01 6.99 -37.09
N LEU A 318 -17.78 6.40 -35.91
CA LEU A 318 -16.56 5.70 -35.55
C LEU A 318 -16.47 4.29 -36.15
N SER A 319 -17.57 3.54 -36.24
CA SER A 319 -17.55 2.16 -36.80
C SER A 319 -17.07 2.12 -38.25
N ARG A 320 -17.35 3.15 -39.04
CA ARG A 320 -16.82 3.34 -40.41
C ARG A 320 -15.29 3.27 -40.48
N THR A 321 -14.60 3.67 -39.41
CA THR A 321 -13.14 3.72 -39.34
C THR A 321 -12.51 2.35 -39.10
N GLY A 322 -13.31 1.31 -38.83
CA GLY A 322 -12.88 -0.04 -38.49
C GLY A 322 -12.63 -0.28 -37.00
N ALA A 323 -12.82 0.73 -36.16
CA ALA A 323 -12.75 0.58 -34.70
C ALA A 323 -13.97 -0.19 -34.16
N THR A 324 -13.78 -0.88 -33.04
CA THR A 324 -14.88 -1.41 -32.23
C THR A 324 -15.38 -0.31 -31.30
N VAL A 325 -16.69 -0.10 -31.22
CA VAL A 325 -17.27 0.98 -30.41
C VAL A 325 -18.25 0.39 -29.40
N THR A 326 -18.20 0.87 -28.17
CA THR A 326 -19.16 0.55 -27.12
C THR A 326 -19.67 1.87 -26.54
N ILE A 327 -20.98 2.08 -26.56
CA ILE A 327 -21.62 3.24 -25.94
C ILE A 327 -22.03 2.88 -24.52
N MET A 328 -21.61 3.70 -23.55
CA MET A 328 -21.97 3.58 -22.13
C MET A 328 -22.93 4.72 -21.77
N ASP A 329 -24.16 4.37 -21.39
CA ASP A 329 -25.16 5.34 -20.94
C ASP A 329 -24.75 5.92 -19.57
N PRO A 330 -24.52 7.25 -19.46
CA PRO A 330 -24.13 7.88 -18.19
C PRO A 330 -25.17 7.74 -17.07
N ASN A 331 -26.43 7.43 -17.40
CA ASN A 331 -27.50 7.25 -16.43
C ASN A 331 -27.55 5.82 -15.86
N ARG A 332 -26.77 4.88 -16.41
CA ARG A 332 -26.73 3.50 -15.94
C ARG A 332 -25.54 3.33 -15.01
N GLN A 333 -25.82 2.84 -13.81
CA GLN A 333 -24.76 2.51 -12.86
C GLN A 333 -23.97 1.29 -13.33
N ILE A 334 -22.67 1.29 -13.05
CA ILE A 334 -21.76 0.22 -13.47
C ILE A 334 -21.31 -0.56 -12.23
N PRO A 335 -21.76 -1.81 -12.03
CA PRO A 335 -21.42 -2.59 -10.85
C PRO A 335 -19.92 -2.92 -10.81
N GLN A 336 -19.40 -3.19 -9.62
CA GLN A 336 -18.05 -3.74 -9.48
C GLN A 336 -18.00 -5.17 -10.02
N ILE A 337 -16.84 -5.60 -10.52
CA ILE A 337 -16.67 -6.96 -11.04
C ILE A 337 -16.19 -7.93 -9.96
N PRO A 338 -16.62 -9.21 -9.98
CA PRO A 338 -16.29 -10.17 -8.91
C PRO A 338 -14.81 -10.33 -8.59
N GLY A 339 -13.92 -10.21 -9.59
CA GLY A 339 -12.47 -10.30 -9.39
C GLY A 339 -11.83 -9.10 -8.69
N ARG A 340 -12.53 -7.97 -8.57
CA ARG A 340 -12.07 -6.74 -7.88
C ARG A 340 -12.84 -6.44 -6.60
N MET A 341 -13.86 -7.24 -6.28
CA MET A 341 -14.62 -7.04 -5.05
C MET A 341 -13.76 -7.40 -3.85
N ASP A 342 -13.64 -6.46 -2.92
CA ASP A 342 -13.04 -6.72 -1.62
C ASP A 342 -14.06 -7.49 -0.77
N LYS A 343 -13.70 -8.71 -0.38
CA LYS A 343 -14.56 -9.63 0.38
C LYS A 343 -14.44 -9.46 1.89
N THR A 344 -13.63 -8.50 2.34
CA THR A 344 -13.48 -8.22 3.77
C THR A 344 -14.85 -7.97 4.39
N THR A 345 -15.21 -8.79 5.37
CA THR A 345 -16.48 -8.66 6.09
C THR A 345 -16.29 -8.19 7.53
N GLU A 346 -17.32 -7.59 8.10
CA GLU A 346 -17.36 -7.23 9.53
C GLU A 346 -17.18 -8.46 10.44
N SER A 347 -17.62 -9.66 10.01
CA SER A 347 -17.46 -10.91 10.76
C SER A 347 -16.01 -11.35 10.94
N GLU A 348 -15.09 -10.89 10.10
CA GLU A 348 -13.67 -11.22 10.18
C GLU A 348 -12.88 -10.27 11.09
N ARG A 349 -13.54 -9.25 11.65
CA ARG A 349 -12.88 -8.21 12.46
C ARG A 349 -13.67 -7.89 13.73
N PRO A 350 -13.45 -8.65 14.83
CA PRO A 350 -14.18 -8.47 16.08
C PRO A 350 -14.12 -7.03 16.66
N ILE A 351 -13.02 -6.31 16.43
CA ILE A 351 -12.83 -4.93 16.91
C ILE A 351 -13.86 -3.94 16.34
N CYS A 352 -14.53 -4.28 15.23
CA CYS A 352 -15.51 -3.40 14.58
C CYS A 352 -16.89 -3.46 15.24
N ARG A 353 -17.14 -4.43 16.14
CA ARG A 353 -18.45 -4.59 16.81
C ARG A 353 -18.54 -3.84 18.14
N ALA A 354 -17.43 -3.73 18.87
CA ALA A 354 -17.27 -2.85 20.02
C ALA A 354 -15.81 -2.83 20.47
N PRO A 355 -15.29 -1.71 21.01
CA PRO A 355 -14.04 -1.73 21.76
C PRO A 355 -14.28 -2.54 23.04
N THR A 356 -13.84 -3.80 23.06
CA THR A 356 -13.85 -4.59 24.31
C THR A 356 -12.85 -3.95 25.26
N GLY A 357 -13.39 -3.25 26.27
CA GLY A 357 -12.65 -2.53 27.29
C GLY A 357 -12.03 -3.42 28.36
#